data_AF-A0A8H7UCX4-F1
#
_entry.id   AF-A0A8H7UCX4-F1
#
_cell.length_a   1.000
_cell.length_b   1.000
_cell.length_c   1.000
_cell.angle_alpha   90.00
_cell.angle_beta   90.00
_cell.angle_gamma   90.00
#
_symmetry.space_group_name_H-M   'P 1'
#
loop_
_entity.id
_entity.type
_entity.pdbx_description
1 polymer ?
#
loop_
_entity_poly.entity_id
_entity_poly.type
_entity_poly.pdbx_seq_one_letter_code
_entity_poly.pdbx_strand_id
1 'polypeptide(L)'
;MPVKATEEYRVALMSLLSQLSELERLGNDFFRKIENTFSSSYSVSEAKTDYQQITDILQQLENNARSSGLLSLSDNAPEEGKQEQPPPAKSLATRNSETMQAVEQNFTEQSRLVSNVQAAINTSSHKV
;
A
#
# COMPACT_ATOMS: atom_id res chain seq x y z
N MET A 1 -4.47 2.11 -18.07
CA MET A 1 -3.16 2.11 -17.35
C MET A 1 -3.28 1.40 -15.98
N PRO A 2 -3.51 0.08 -15.94
CA PRO A 2 -3.52 -0.69 -14.70
C PRO A 2 -2.10 -1.00 -14.17
N VAL A 3 -1.14 -1.23 -15.07
CA VAL A 3 0.24 -1.62 -14.73
C VAL A 3 0.96 -0.58 -13.86
N LYS A 4 0.73 0.71 -14.12
CA LYS A 4 1.36 1.80 -13.35
C LYS A 4 0.86 1.85 -11.90
N ALA A 5 -0.45 1.70 -11.69
CA ALA A 5 -1.04 1.67 -10.35
C ALA A 5 -0.61 0.43 -9.56
N THR A 6 -0.48 -0.73 -10.23
CA THR A 6 0.03 -1.95 -9.61
C THR A 6 1.50 -1.82 -9.19
N GLU A 7 2.34 -1.17 -10.00
CA GLU A 7 3.74 -0.96 -9.64
C GLU A 7 3.91 0.05 -8.50
N GLU A 8 3.17 1.16 -8.52
CA GLU A 8 3.14 2.13 -7.41
C GLU A 8 2.71 1.47 -6.09
N TYR A 9 1.70 0.59 -6.15
CA TYR A 9 1.25 -0.20 -5.01
C TYR A 9 2.33 -1.17 -4.53
N ARG A 10 3.00 -1.88 -5.44
CA ARG A 10 4.08 -2.82 -5.11
C ARG A 10 5.24 -2.12 -4.43
N VAL A 11 5.65 -0.95 -4.92
CA VAL A 11 6.71 -0.13 -4.33
C VAL A 11 6.30 0.34 -2.93
N ALA A 12 5.07 0.83 -2.75
CA ALA A 12 4.56 1.23 -1.45
C ALA A 12 4.54 0.07 -0.45
N LEU A 13 4.06 -1.11 -0.86
CA LEU A 13 4.04 -2.31 -0.02
C LEU A 13 5.45 -2.73 0.41
N MET A 14 6.42 -2.73 -0.51
CA MET A 14 7.81 -3.06 -0.21
C MET A 14 8.43 -2.05 0.77
N SER A 15 8.11 -0.76 0.63
CA SER A 15 8.55 0.27 1.55
C SER A 15 7.98 0.08 2.96
N LEU A 16 6.70 -0.28 3.09
CA LEU A 16 6.08 -0.56 4.39
C LEU A 16 6.68 -1.81 5.05
N LEU A 17 6.90 -2.87 4.27
CA LEU A 17 7.55 -4.09 4.79
C LEU A 17 8.96 -3.78 5.31
N SER A 18 9.74 -2.99 4.56
CA SER A 18 11.06 -2.55 5.02
C SER A 18 11.01 -1.75 6.33
N GLN A 19 10.03 -0.87 6.48
CA GLN A 19 9.85 -0.07 7.71
C GLN A 19 9.42 -0.94 8.89
N LEU A 20 8.56 -1.93 8.67
CA LEU A 20 8.17 -2.91 9.70
C LEU A 20 9.36 -3.77 10.15
N SER A 21 10.20 -4.25 9.21
CA SER A 21 11.40 -5.00 9.55
C SER A 21 12.40 -4.17 10.36
N GLU A 22 12.56 -2.89 10.02
CA GLU A 22 13.43 -2.00 10.80
C GLU A 22 12.86 -1.72 12.20
N LEU A 23 11.54 -1.56 12.31
CA LEU A 23 10.86 -1.39 13.59
C LEU A 23 11.04 -2.64 14.48
N GLU A 24 10.89 -3.83 13.91
CA GLU A 24 11.12 -5.10 14.61
C GLU A 24 12.56 -5.22 15.09
N ARG A 25 13.54 -4.86 14.25
CA ARG A 25 14.96 -4.85 14.61
C ARG A 25 15.22 -3.90 15.78
N LEU A 26 14.74 -2.66 15.69
CA LEU A 26 14.92 -1.65 16.74
C LEU A 26 14.21 -2.04 18.05
N GLY A 27 13.01 -2.62 17.96
CA GLY A 27 12.29 -3.14 19.12
C GLY A 27 13.07 -4.26 19.80
N ASN A 28 13.58 -5.22 19.04
CA ASN A 28 14.42 -6.30 19.56
C ASN A 28 15.70 -5.77 20.22
N ASP A 29 16.37 -4.81 19.59
CA ASP A 29 17.58 -4.18 20.15
C ASP A 29 17.25 -3.42 21.44
N PHE A 30 16.15 -2.68 21.47
CA PHE A 30 15.68 -1.94 22.64
C PHE A 30 15.37 -2.87 23.82
N PHE A 31 14.58 -3.92 23.61
CA PHE A 31 14.28 -4.90 24.66
C PHE A 31 15.53 -5.64 25.11
N ARG A 32 16.42 -6.02 24.18
CA ARG A 32 17.71 -6.64 24.52
C ARG A 32 18.57 -5.72 25.39
N LYS A 33 18.64 -4.43 25.10
CA LYS A 33 19.38 -3.46 25.93
C LYS A 33 18.77 -3.34 27.32
N ILE A 34 17.43 -3.32 27.44
CA ILE A 34 16.72 -3.33 28.72
C ILE A 34 17.06 -4.59 29.52
N GLU A 35 16.95 -5.76 28.92
CA GLU A 35 17.24 -7.05 29.58
C GLU A 35 18.70 -7.14 30.04
N ASN A 36 19.62 -6.58 29.27
CA ASN A 36 21.05 -6.56 29.56
C ASN A 36 21.50 -5.30 30.31
N THR A 37 20.59 -4.53 30.90
CA THR A 37 20.95 -3.28 31.63
C THR A 37 21.87 -3.56 32.81
N PHE A 38 21.79 -4.78 33.40
CA PHE A 38 22.66 -5.18 34.51
C PHE A 38 24.11 -5.46 34.06
N SER A 39 24.31 -5.92 32.82
CA SER A 39 25.61 -6.29 32.25
C SER A 39 26.24 -5.20 31.37
N SER A 40 25.41 -4.31 30.84
CA SER A 40 25.77 -3.21 29.96
C SER A 40 25.05 -1.97 30.48
N SER A 41 25.78 -0.91 30.84
CA SER A 41 25.19 0.34 31.32
C SER A 41 24.31 0.97 30.24
N TYR A 42 23.04 0.60 30.22
CA TYR A 42 22.02 1.19 29.38
C TYR A 42 21.38 2.35 30.14
N SER A 43 21.69 3.57 29.72
CA SER A 43 21.26 4.77 30.45
C SER A 43 19.83 5.16 30.10
N VAL A 44 19.18 5.89 31.02
CA VAL A 44 17.83 6.46 30.80
C VAL A 44 17.81 7.40 29.59
N SER A 45 18.90 8.11 29.32
CA SER A 45 19.02 8.98 28.16
C SER A 45 19.00 8.18 26.86
N GLU A 46 19.77 7.09 26.80
CA GLU A 46 19.77 6.19 25.64
C GLU A 46 18.41 5.53 25.44
N ALA A 47 17.77 5.09 26.53
CA ALA A 47 16.43 4.52 26.46
C ALA A 47 15.38 5.50 25.90
N LYS A 48 15.48 6.78 26.28
CA LYS A 48 14.60 7.81 25.74
C LYS A 48 14.84 8.04 24.25
N THR A 49 16.11 8.05 23.82
CA THR A 49 16.47 8.20 22.40
C THR A 49 15.99 7.01 21.58
N ASP A 50 16.23 5.79 22.04
CA ASP A 50 15.81 4.57 21.33
C ASP A 50 14.27 4.49 21.24
N TYR A 51 13.56 4.83 22.32
CA TYR A 51 12.10 4.91 22.31
C TYR A 51 11.59 5.97 21.32
N GLN A 52 12.18 7.17 21.31
CA GLN A 52 11.82 8.23 20.38
C GLN A 52 12.00 7.77 18.93
N GLN A 53 13.11 7.09 18.63
CA GLN A 53 13.39 6.56 17.30
C GLN A 53 12.33 5.53 16.85
N ILE A 54 11.93 4.63 17.75
CA ILE A 54 10.85 3.66 17.49
C ILE A 54 9.53 4.39 17.19
N THR A 55 9.16 5.41 17.99
CA THR A 55 7.93 6.18 17.76
C THR A 55 7.96 7.01 16.47
N ASP A 56 9.11 7.56 16.10
CA ASP A 56 9.27 8.32 14.86
C ASP A 56 9.05 7.43 13.63
N ILE A 57 9.61 6.21 13.65
CA ILE A 57 9.45 5.23 12.58
C ILE A 57 8.00 4.72 12.52
N LEU A 58 7.35 4.51 13.66
CA LEU A 58 5.91 4.18 13.71
C LEU A 58 5.05 5.26 13.05
N GLN A 59 5.31 6.53 13.37
CA GLN A 59 4.58 7.64 12.77
C GLN A 59 4.81 7.74 11.27
N GLN A 60 6.05 7.50 10.82
CA GLN A 60 6.39 7.46 9.39
C GLN A 60 5.68 6.30 8.68
N LEU A 61 5.67 5.10 9.28
CA LEU A 61 4.98 3.94 8.74
C LEU A 61 3.50 4.23 8.55
N GLU A 62 2.84 4.81 9.55
CA GLU A 62 1.44 5.20 9.47
C GLU A 62 1.19 6.21 8.34
N ASN A 63 2.00 7.26 8.25
CA ASN A 63 1.89 8.29 7.21
C ASN A 63 2.10 7.69 5.80
N ASN A 64 3.07 6.79 5.65
CA ASN A 64 3.34 6.10 4.39
C ASN A 64 2.20 5.17 4.00
N ALA A 65 1.61 4.45 4.97
CA ALA A 65 0.50 3.55 4.71
C ALA A 65 -0.81 4.31 4.39
N ARG A 66 -1.03 5.48 5.00
CA ARG A 66 -2.14 6.39 4.64
C ARG A 66 -1.95 6.99 3.24
N SER A 67 -0.77 7.54 2.96
CA SER A 67 -0.47 8.22 1.68
C SER A 67 -0.46 7.28 0.47
N SER A 68 -0.03 6.03 0.65
CA SER A 68 -0.09 4.97 -0.37
C SER A 68 -1.49 4.40 -0.58
N GLY A 69 -2.47 4.81 0.24
CA GLY A 69 -3.83 4.26 0.21
C GLY A 69 -3.94 2.82 0.70
N LEU A 70 -2.86 2.25 1.28
CA LEU A 70 -2.82 0.90 1.85
C LEU A 70 -3.60 0.81 3.17
N LEU A 71 -3.63 1.89 3.95
CA LEU A 71 -4.57 2.09 5.05
C LEU A 71 -5.82 2.82 4.54
N SER A 72 -6.68 2.12 3.81
CA SER A 72 -8.09 2.53 3.76
C SER A 72 -8.76 2.07 5.05
N LEU A 73 -8.35 2.65 6.18
CA LEU A 73 -9.17 2.59 7.39
C LEU A 73 -10.47 3.31 7.02
N SER A 74 -11.53 2.52 6.88
CA SER A 74 -12.88 3.03 6.82
C SER A 74 -13.10 3.74 8.15
N ASP A 75 -12.92 5.07 8.19
CA ASP A 75 -13.36 5.92 9.29
C ASP A 75 -14.89 5.87 9.33
N ASN A 76 -15.41 4.79 9.89
CA ASN A 76 -16.73 4.70 10.49
C ASN A 76 -16.53 4.61 12.01
N ALA A 77 -15.77 5.54 12.59
CA ALA A 77 -15.94 5.88 13.99
C ALA A 77 -16.95 7.05 14.04
N PRO A 78 -18.14 6.86 14.65
CA PRO A 78 -19.09 7.95 14.78
C PRO A 78 -18.60 8.87 15.90
N GLU A 79 -17.91 9.96 15.55
CA GLU A 79 -17.73 11.09 16.45
C GLU A 79 -18.63 12.25 16.00
N GLU A 80 -19.51 12.62 16.92
CA GLU A 80 -20.43 13.73 16.81
C GLU A 80 -19.67 15.06 16.68
N GLY A 81 -19.92 15.79 15.59
CA GLY A 81 -19.64 17.23 15.55
C GLY A 81 -18.69 17.70 14.46
N LYS A 82 -19.26 17.92 13.27
CA LYS A 82 -18.94 19.02 12.34
C LYS A 82 -17.45 19.32 12.10
N GLN A 83 -16.88 18.71 11.06
CA GLN A 83 -15.92 19.38 10.17
C GLN A 83 -16.03 18.73 8.77
N GLU A 84 -15.99 19.55 7.73
CA GLU A 84 -16.15 19.15 6.33
C GLU A 84 -15.17 18.04 5.96
N GLN A 85 -15.70 16.83 5.85
CA GLN A 85 -14.98 15.63 5.49
C GLN A 85 -14.54 15.77 4.01
N PRO A 86 -13.25 15.66 3.66
CA PRO A 86 -12.86 15.48 2.27
C PRO A 86 -13.59 14.24 1.73
N PRO A 87 -13.99 14.21 0.44
CA PRO A 87 -14.85 13.17 -0.10
C PRO A 87 -14.29 11.79 0.29
N PRO A 88 -15.13 10.87 0.78
CA PRO A 88 -14.69 9.62 1.38
C PRO A 88 -13.76 8.92 0.40
N ALA A 89 -12.51 8.73 0.81
CA ALA A 89 -11.53 8.03 0.01
C ALA A 89 -12.14 6.66 -0.33
N LYS A 90 -12.45 6.42 -1.60
CA LYS A 90 -13.05 5.15 -2.06
C LYS A 90 -12.29 3.99 -1.42
N SER A 91 -13.02 3.13 -0.70
CA SER A 91 -12.47 1.96 -0.02
C SER A 91 -11.57 1.16 -0.95
N LEU A 92 -10.47 0.63 -0.43
CA LEU A 92 -9.56 -0.25 -1.18
C LEU A 92 -10.29 -1.40 -1.89
N ALA A 93 -11.33 -1.96 -1.24
CA ALA A 93 -12.16 -2.99 -1.83
C ALA A 93 -12.87 -2.49 -3.11
N THR A 94 -13.37 -1.25 -3.08
CA THR A 94 -14.00 -0.59 -4.23
C THR A 94 -12.98 -0.31 -5.33
N ARG A 95 -11.78 0.18 -4.99
CA ARG A 95 -10.73 0.43 -6.00
C ARG A 95 -10.21 -0.85 -6.66
N ASN A 96 -10.06 -1.93 -5.89
CA ASN A 96 -9.66 -3.22 -6.43
C ASN A 96 -10.75 -3.81 -7.33
N SER A 97 -12.02 -3.71 -6.92
CA SER A 97 -13.16 -4.11 -7.74
C SER A 97 -13.24 -3.32 -9.05
N GLU A 98 -13.13 -1.98 -8.99
CA GLU A 98 -13.12 -1.10 -10.17
C GLU A 98 -11.93 -1.41 -11.10
N THR A 99 -10.75 -1.67 -10.55
CA THR A 99 -9.56 -2.01 -11.33
C THR A 99 -9.71 -3.38 -12.01
N MET A 100 -10.25 -4.37 -11.29
CA MET A 100 -10.52 -5.69 -11.86
C MET A 100 -11.55 -5.63 -12.99
N GLN A 101 -12.64 -4.89 -12.81
CA GLN A 101 -13.62 -4.66 -13.88
C GLN A 101 -13.01 -3.97 -15.09
N ALA A 102 -12.16 -2.96 -14.87
CA ALA A 102 -11.48 -2.27 -15.96
C ALA A 102 -10.52 -3.19 -16.74
N VAL A 103 -9.83 -4.12 -16.05
CA VAL A 103 -8.98 -5.13 -16.68
C VAL A 103 -9.80 -6.13 -17.50
N GLU A 104 -10.92 -6.61 -16.95
CA GLU A 104 -11.80 -7.57 -17.63
C GLU A 104 -12.46 -6.97 -18.88
N GLN A 105 -12.90 -5.71 -18.80
CA GLN A 105 -13.39 -4.96 -19.96
C GLN A 105 -12.30 -4.80 -21.03
N ASN A 106 -11.07 -4.45 -20.63
CA ASN A 106 -9.97 -4.31 -21.57
C ASN A 106 -9.62 -5.63 -22.26
N PHE A 107 -9.61 -6.74 -21.52
CA PHE A 107 -9.37 -8.07 -22.08
C PHE A 107 -10.46 -8.49 -23.08
N THR A 108 -11.72 -8.20 -22.75
CA THR A 108 -12.87 -8.46 -23.62
C THR A 108 -12.76 -7.64 -24.91
N GLU A 109 -12.42 -6.36 -24.80
CA GLU A 109 -12.24 -5.48 -25.95
C GLU A 109 -11.07 -5.91 -26.84
N GLN A 110 -9.95 -6.31 -26.23
CA GLN A 110 -8.80 -6.85 -26.96
C GLN A 110 -9.19 -8.12 -27.72
N SER A 111 -9.91 -9.04 -27.08
CA SER A 111 -10.42 -10.26 -27.72
C SER A 111 -11.34 -9.95 -28.90
N ARG A 112 -12.23 -8.95 -28.75
CA ARG A 112 -13.10 -8.48 -29.83
C ARG A 112 -12.29 -7.92 -31.00
N LEU A 113 -11.29 -7.09 -30.71
CA LEU A 113 -10.43 -6.49 -31.75
C LEU A 113 -9.63 -7.55 -32.52
N VAL A 114 -9.07 -8.55 -31.83
CA VAL A 114 -8.37 -9.67 -32.46
C VAL A 114 -9.30 -10.46 -33.39
N SER A 115 -10.52 -10.76 -32.94
CA SER A 115 -11.53 -11.42 -33.78
C SER A 115 -11.88 -10.62 -35.02
N ASN A 116 -12.05 -9.29 -34.89
CA ASN A 116 -12.37 -8.42 -36.02
C ASN A 116 -11.21 -8.34 -37.02
N VAL A 117 -9.96 -8.28 -36.55
CA VAL A 117 -8.77 -8.30 -37.41
C VAL A 117 -8.67 -9.64 -38.15
N GLN A 118 -8.88 -10.77 -37.46
CA GLN A 118 -8.86 -12.09 -38.10
C GLN A 118 -9.95 -12.23 -39.17
N ALA A 119 -11.16 -11.73 -38.89
CA ALA A 119 -12.25 -11.70 -39.87
C ALA A 119 -11.91 -10.81 -41.08
N ALA A 120 -11.28 -9.65 -40.86
CA ALA A 120 -10.83 -8.77 -41.92
C ALA A 120 -9.74 -9.42 -42.79
N ILE A 121 -8.79 -10.14 -42.20
CA ILE A 121 -7.76 -10.91 -42.92
C ILE A 121 -8.39 -12.02 -43.76
N ASN A 122 -9.32 -12.79 -43.19
CA ASN A 122 -9.96 -13.90 -43.88
C ASN A 122 -10.86 -13.44 -45.05
N THR A 123 -11.48 -12.25 -44.92
CA THR A 123 -12.28 -11.65 -46.00
C THR A 123 -11.43 -10.97 -47.09
N SER A 124 -10.23 -10.49 -46.75
CA SER A 124 -9.30 -9.94 -47.73
C SER A 124 -8.52 -11.02 -48.49
N SER A 125 -8.26 -12.19 -47.88
CA SER A 125 -7.71 -13.37 -48.59
C SER A 125 -8.65 -14.00 -49.61
N HIS A 126 -9.96 -13.67 -49.60
CA HIS A 126 -10.94 -14.23 -50.53
C HIS A 126 -11.28 -13.33 -51.73
N LYS A 127 -10.59 -12.17 -51.85
CA LYS A 127 -10.77 -11.19 -52.94
C LYS A 127 -9.61 -11.17 -53.96
N VAL A 128 -8.75 -12.19 -53.98
CA VAL A 128 -7.72 -12.38 -55.02
C VAL A 128 -8.05 -13.64 -55.82
#